data_AF-A0A0A1U3N9-F1
#
_entry.id   AF-A0A0A1U3N9-F1
#
_cell.length_a   1.000
_cell.length_b   1.000
_cell.length_c   1.000
_cell.angle_alpha   90.00
_cell.angle_beta   90.00
_cell.angle_gamma   90.00
#
_symmetry.space_group_name_H-M   'P 1'
#
loop_
_entity.id
_entity.type
_entity.pdbx_description
1 polymer ?
#
loop_
_entity_poly.entity_id
_entity_poly.type
_entity_poly.pdbx_seq_one_letter_code
_entity_poly.pdbx_strand_id
1 'polypeptide(L)'
;MKIVFVFVFSLATYGYRCDCTPNGTDTDDGFTPSNCSVTTNSICFSLNFNFSSDIFMFHKFVIINNIKFYSNEEKWYNIQTLTIASDSIFSNTINLHSNQTLIIEPKATIHVIKNTFMFGKLSIAGNLNLIDPELNNPRIIMWNSTYLHLNYNYTGRSDFDITNPTDNTKCFDVISLNNESNIDINTNPTHITSDMFKYSFNFTMGKGYLISNKKLIRFCPNGTPLDKDVVCMLKTNMYTSKSPTTMEGAFDYPHCPCNNDGGVNCKLKLSNKFNWFDMFNNDLSGTELVIDRSIAIYNFKSSKQVTVADDIILTFYTKIVNDLVFSFTFGKVAISLFDDYSSFVYSSVSNTMSCNGASYYEFNLNRNTTELNIDCTGNIKTLCLYENTNIFISKNTTLVQIVQINFSENGKSFVFLENASNNNAMKYCYLFEMTKGGLTCLMCDNQYRLVDGACLPLDENCETYNKNNKCVLCKTGYVLNGQFECISSEICLYGTSTNCYKCQDRYITNENKCVLDTKCQHGDGSVCINCHNGNSYKKCESCTSHCRLCKNEKCSICDNNFILKNESFCVEMEGGVSNGI
;
A
#
# COMPACT_ATOMS: atom_id res chain seq x y z
N MET A 1 -50.91 -45.39 9.87
CA MET A 1 -49.72 -46.27 9.75
C MET A 1 -48.62 -45.45 9.09
N LYS A 2 -47.69 -44.88 9.88
CA LYS A 2 -46.56 -44.09 9.36
C LYS A 2 -45.35 -45.03 9.24
N ILE A 3 -44.91 -45.30 8.02
CA ILE A 3 -43.68 -46.03 7.76
C ILE A 3 -42.55 -45.00 7.80
N VAL A 4 -41.68 -45.12 8.80
CA VAL A 4 -40.45 -44.34 8.93
C VAL A 4 -39.34 -45.15 8.24
N PHE A 5 -38.81 -44.61 7.14
CA PHE A 5 -37.56 -45.11 6.55
C PHE A 5 -36.39 -44.61 7.40
N VAL A 6 -35.73 -45.51 8.10
CA VAL A 6 -34.44 -45.26 8.75
C VAL A 6 -33.36 -45.47 7.70
N PHE A 7 -32.76 -44.39 7.19
CA PHE A 7 -31.52 -44.45 6.44
C PHE A 7 -30.37 -44.68 7.42
N VAL A 8 -29.82 -45.89 7.41
CA VAL A 8 -28.55 -46.21 8.08
C VAL A 8 -27.45 -45.65 7.21
N PHE A 9 -26.90 -44.49 7.59
CA PHE A 9 -25.61 -44.04 7.06
C PHE A 9 -24.52 -44.95 7.60
N SER A 10 -24.06 -45.89 6.78
CA SER A 10 -22.80 -46.59 7.02
C SER A 10 -21.66 -45.59 6.79
N LEU A 11 -21.21 -44.94 7.86
CA LEU A 11 -19.90 -44.28 7.88
C LEU A 11 -18.85 -45.39 7.70
N ALA A 12 -18.41 -45.61 6.46
CA ALA A 12 -17.22 -46.39 6.19
C ALA A 12 -16.02 -45.60 6.72
N THR A 13 -15.63 -45.84 7.96
CA THR A 13 -14.32 -45.41 8.44
C THR A 13 -13.29 -46.21 7.63
N TYR A 14 -12.67 -45.57 6.65
CA TYR A 14 -11.50 -46.10 5.95
C TYR A 14 -10.32 -46.15 6.94
N GLY A 15 -10.38 -47.08 7.89
CA GLY A 15 -9.27 -47.37 8.79
C GLY A 15 -8.23 -48.22 8.08
N TYR A 16 -6.95 -47.94 8.34
CA TYR A 16 -5.87 -48.81 7.91
C TYR A 16 -6.08 -50.22 8.43
N ARG A 17 -5.95 -51.21 7.55
CA ARG A 17 -5.83 -52.62 7.92
C ARG A 17 -4.36 -52.99 7.93
N CYS A 18 -3.78 -53.08 9.12
CA CYS A 18 -2.48 -53.74 9.30
C CYS A 18 -2.68 -55.20 9.72
N ASP A 19 -1.68 -56.01 9.44
CA ASP A 19 -1.62 -57.40 9.88
C ASP A 19 -1.44 -57.49 11.40
N CYS A 20 -0.73 -56.53 11.98
CA CYS A 20 -0.38 -56.52 13.39
C CYS A 20 -0.57 -55.16 14.08
N THR A 21 -0.73 -55.22 15.39
CA THR A 21 -0.67 -54.07 16.31
C THR A 21 0.17 -54.43 17.53
N PRO A 22 0.90 -53.48 18.14
CA PRO A 22 1.57 -53.71 19.42
C PRO A 22 0.58 -54.15 20.52
N ASN A 23 0.99 -55.07 21.40
CA ASN A 23 0.19 -55.46 22.58
C ASN A 23 0.21 -54.41 23.69
N GLY A 24 1.28 -53.61 23.74
CA GLY A 24 1.48 -52.56 24.70
C GLY A 24 2.30 -51.41 24.11
N THR A 25 3.15 -50.81 24.93
CA THR A 25 3.93 -49.61 24.56
C THR A 25 5.41 -49.91 24.37
N ASP A 26 5.81 -51.18 24.47
CA ASP A 26 7.19 -51.62 24.39
C ASP A 26 7.32 -52.83 23.44
N THR A 27 8.47 -52.98 22.77
CA THR A 27 8.71 -54.15 21.90
C THR A 27 8.63 -55.47 22.66
N ASP A 28 8.96 -55.48 23.94
CA ASP A 28 8.93 -56.68 24.79
C ASP A 28 7.50 -57.15 25.09
N ASP A 29 6.48 -56.27 24.95
CA ASP A 29 5.06 -56.64 25.07
C ASP A 29 4.59 -57.54 23.90
N GLY A 30 5.36 -57.56 22.81
CA GLY A 30 5.05 -58.27 21.59
C GLY A 30 3.94 -57.64 20.75
N PHE A 31 3.49 -58.37 19.73
CA PHE A 31 2.50 -57.92 18.76
C PHE A 31 1.31 -58.90 18.69
N THR A 32 0.12 -58.37 18.44
CA THR A 32 -1.11 -59.13 18.17
C THR A 32 -1.44 -59.05 16.69
N PRO A 33 -1.89 -60.16 16.07
CA PRO A 33 -2.00 -61.52 16.64
C PRO A 33 -0.63 -62.15 16.90
N SER A 34 -0.56 -63.17 17.78
CA SER A 34 0.71 -63.76 18.24
C SER A 34 1.57 -64.41 17.15
N ASN A 35 1.00 -64.63 15.97
CA ASN A 35 1.70 -65.08 14.76
C ASN A 35 2.26 -63.91 13.92
N CYS A 36 2.21 -62.68 14.42
CA CYS A 36 2.78 -61.53 13.76
C CYS A 36 4.30 -61.67 13.60
N SER A 37 4.76 -61.64 12.36
CA SER A 37 6.18 -61.57 12.01
C SER A 37 6.52 -60.15 11.56
N VAL A 38 7.23 -59.42 12.41
CA VAL A 38 7.63 -58.02 12.17
C VAL A 38 8.43 -57.81 10.87
N THR A 39 9.07 -58.85 10.34
CA THR A 39 9.87 -58.84 9.10
C THR A 39 9.08 -59.11 7.83
N THR A 40 7.79 -59.49 7.93
CA THR A 40 6.93 -59.76 6.77
C THR A 40 5.57 -59.08 6.85
N ASN A 41 5.11 -58.75 8.06
CA ASN A 41 3.81 -58.16 8.30
C ASN A 41 3.86 -56.64 8.45
N SER A 42 2.74 -56.00 8.17
CA SER A 42 2.50 -54.59 8.45
C SER A 42 2.08 -54.36 9.91
N ILE A 43 2.65 -53.35 10.54
CA ILE A 43 2.40 -53.00 11.94
C ILE A 43 1.81 -51.60 12.03
N CYS A 44 0.64 -51.49 12.67
CA CYS A 44 -0.04 -50.24 12.91
C CYS A 44 0.27 -49.72 14.32
N PHE A 45 0.84 -48.52 14.39
CA PHE A 45 1.11 -47.83 15.66
C PHE A 45 0.10 -46.71 15.88
N SER A 46 -0.58 -46.75 17.02
CA SER A 46 -1.59 -45.76 17.43
C SER A 46 -1.28 -45.10 18.77
N LEU A 47 -0.21 -45.54 19.45
CA LEU A 47 0.28 -45.02 20.74
C LEU A 47 1.80 -44.82 20.67
N ASN A 48 2.32 -44.06 21.63
CA ASN A 48 3.77 -43.96 21.85
C ASN A 48 4.38 -45.34 22.06
N PHE A 49 5.59 -45.53 21.52
CA PHE A 49 6.21 -46.86 21.50
C PHE A 49 7.71 -46.78 21.80
N ASN A 50 8.17 -47.65 22.69
CA ASN A 50 9.56 -47.80 23.09
C ASN A 50 10.18 -49.04 22.44
N PHE A 51 11.32 -48.85 21.80
CA PHE A 51 12.11 -49.94 21.26
C PHE A 51 13.20 -50.33 22.26
N SER A 52 13.13 -51.58 22.72
CA SER A 52 13.93 -52.15 23.82
C SER A 52 14.62 -53.48 23.44
N SER A 53 14.13 -54.16 22.41
CA SER A 53 14.59 -55.48 21.97
C SER A 53 15.68 -55.44 20.90
N ASP A 54 16.37 -56.56 20.68
CA ASP A 54 17.29 -56.78 19.54
C ASP A 54 16.62 -56.82 18.14
N ILE A 55 15.31 -56.56 18.03
CA ILE A 55 14.62 -56.50 16.74
C ILE A 55 14.87 -55.13 16.08
N PHE A 56 15.65 -55.13 14.99
CA PHE A 56 16.02 -53.92 14.26
C PHE A 56 15.61 -53.92 12.77
N MET A 57 14.89 -54.96 12.31
CA MET A 57 14.39 -55.07 10.93
C MET A 57 12.88 -55.26 10.90
N PHE A 58 12.21 -54.43 10.10
CA PHE A 58 10.76 -54.38 9.98
C PHE A 58 10.33 -54.30 8.52
N HIS A 59 9.22 -54.97 8.18
CA HIS A 59 8.65 -54.88 6.85
C HIS A 59 7.95 -53.53 6.65
N LYS A 60 6.81 -53.31 7.32
CA LYS A 60 6.01 -52.10 7.09
C LYS A 60 5.47 -51.51 8.38
N PHE A 61 5.66 -50.20 8.55
CA PHE A 61 5.06 -49.41 9.62
C PHE A 61 3.97 -48.51 9.06
N VAL A 62 2.86 -48.41 9.80
CA VAL A 62 1.80 -47.44 9.57
C VAL A 62 1.55 -46.68 10.87
N ILE A 63 1.77 -45.38 10.85
CA ILE A 63 1.57 -44.49 11.99
C ILE A 63 0.19 -43.86 11.84
N ILE A 64 -0.77 -44.24 12.70
CA ILE A 64 -2.18 -43.84 12.55
C ILE A 64 -2.51 -42.55 13.33
N ASN A 65 -1.86 -42.35 14.48
CA ASN A 65 -2.15 -41.25 15.40
C ASN A 65 -0.91 -40.39 15.65
N ASN A 66 -1.10 -39.30 16.39
CA ASN A 66 0.01 -38.53 16.95
C ASN A 66 0.76 -39.38 17.97
N ILE A 67 1.98 -39.80 17.62
CA ILE A 67 2.79 -40.68 18.47
C ILE A 67 4.25 -40.25 18.50
N LYS A 68 4.99 -40.81 19.43
CA LYS A 68 6.43 -40.67 19.56
C LYS A 68 7.11 -42.03 19.73
N PHE A 69 8.20 -42.23 19.00
CA PHE A 69 9.08 -43.38 19.16
C PHE A 69 10.28 -43.04 20.04
N TYR A 70 10.63 -43.97 20.93
CA TYR A 70 11.72 -43.87 21.89
C TYR A 70 12.58 -45.14 21.85
N SER A 71 13.84 -45.04 22.26
CA SER A 71 14.75 -46.17 22.41
C SER A 71 15.83 -45.77 23.40
N ASN A 72 16.27 -46.71 24.23
CA ASN A 72 17.47 -46.56 25.05
C ASN A 72 18.71 -47.14 24.36
N GLU A 73 18.54 -47.80 23.21
CA GLU A 73 19.60 -48.46 22.45
C GLU A 73 20.01 -47.67 21.21
N GLU A 74 21.33 -47.50 20.99
CA GLU A 74 21.92 -46.84 19.82
C GLU A 74 21.93 -47.74 18.58
N LYS A 75 20.75 -48.24 18.19
CA LYS A 75 20.55 -49.09 17.02
C LYS A 75 19.75 -48.37 15.94
N TRP A 76 20.05 -48.70 14.68
CA TRP A 76 19.24 -48.28 13.54
C TRP A 76 18.07 -49.25 13.36
N TYR A 77 16.85 -48.72 13.41
CA TYR A 77 15.64 -49.48 13.12
C TYR A 77 15.33 -49.36 11.63
N ASN A 78 15.46 -50.46 10.91
CA ASN A 78 15.38 -50.54 9.46
C ASN A 78 13.99 -51.01 9.04
N ILE A 79 13.25 -50.18 8.31
CA ILE A 79 11.88 -50.45 7.87
C ILE A 79 11.84 -50.43 6.35
N GLN A 80 11.20 -51.39 5.71
CA GLN A 80 11.08 -51.36 4.23
C GLN A 80 10.13 -50.25 3.79
N THR A 81 8.94 -50.19 4.37
CA THR A 81 7.92 -49.17 4.07
C THR A 81 7.45 -48.47 5.34
N LEU A 82 7.55 -47.14 5.37
CA LEU A 82 6.98 -46.33 6.44
C LEU A 82 5.85 -45.47 5.88
N THR A 83 4.67 -45.55 6.48
CA THR A 83 3.50 -44.74 6.13
C THR A 83 3.06 -43.92 7.34
N ILE A 84 2.89 -42.62 7.15
CA ILE A 84 2.33 -41.71 8.16
C ILE A 84 0.93 -41.31 7.68
N ALA A 85 -0.10 -41.67 8.45
CA ALA A 85 -1.50 -41.45 8.12
C ALA A 85 -1.88 -39.98 8.13
N SER A 86 -2.92 -39.64 7.38
CA SER A 86 -3.48 -38.28 7.30
C SER A 86 -3.68 -37.64 8.68
N ASP A 87 -3.41 -36.34 8.78
CA ASP A 87 -3.59 -35.53 10.00
C ASP A 87 -2.80 -36.02 11.25
N SER A 88 -1.78 -36.90 11.07
CA SER A 88 -0.96 -37.42 12.18
C SER A 88 0.43 -36.77 12.29
N ILE A 89 0.93 -36.65 13.52
CA ILE A 89 2.27 -36.15 13.85
C ILE A 89 3.11 -37.30 14.39
N PHE A 90 4.12 -37.70 13.63
CA PHE A 90 5.09 -38.70 14.06
C PHE A 90 6.36 -38.05 14.63
N SER A 91 6.56 -38.15 15.94
CA SER A 91 7.78 -37.70 16.60
C SER A 91 8.82 -38.81 16.65
N ASN A 92 9.84 -38.72 15.81
CA ASN A 92 10.96 -39.66 15.80
C ASN A 92 12.07 -39.19 16.74
N THR A 93 12.35 -39.93 17.82
CA THR A 93 13.57 -39.72 18.63
C THR A 93 14.59 -40.84 18.50
N ILE A 94 14.37 -41.83 17.64
CA ILE A 94 15.27 -42.97 17.46
C ILE A 94 16.08 -42.81 16.17
N ASN A 95 17.02 -43.74 15.92
CA ASN A 95 17.73 -43.81 14.65
C ASN A 95 16.89 -44.65 13.69
N LEU A 96 16.24 -44.00 12.73
CA LEU A 96 15.22 -44.62 11.88
C LEU A 96 15.68 -44.65 10.42
N HIS A 97 15.66 -45.82 9.80
CA HIS A 97 15.96 -45.99 8.38
C HIS A 97 14.75 -46.51 7.60
N SER A 98 14.30 -45.75 6.59
CA SER A 98 13.34 -46.24 5.59
C SER A 98 14.10 -46.73 4.35
N ASN A 99 14.00 -48.02 4.02
CA ASN A 99 14.81 -48.68 2.99
C ASN A 99 14.25 -48.53 1.56
N GLN A 100 12.93 -48.53 1.38
CA GLN A 100 12.32 -48.58 0.03
C GLN A 100 11.31 -47.47 -0.22
N THR A 101 10.40 -47.22 0.71
CA THR A 101 9.31 -46.27 0.47
C THR A 101 8.87 -45.58 1.75
N LEU A 102 8.89 -44.25 1.73
CA LEU A 102 8.31 -43.39 2.77
C LEU A 102 7.08 -42.69 2.20
N ILE A 103 5.92 -42.91 2.81
CA ILE A 103 4.65 -42.30 2.40
C ILE A 103 4.20 -41.38 3.52
N ILE A 104 3.94 -40.11 3.20
CA ILE A 104 3.36 -39.14 4.12
C ILE A 104 2.06 -38.65 3.51
N GLU A 105 0.96 -38.99 4.16
CA GLU A 105 -0.39 -38.61 3.72
C GLU A 105 -0.71 -37.13 4.00
N PRO A 106 -1.84 -36.60 3.49
CA PRO A 106 -2.18 -35.20 3.62
C PRO A 106 -2.15 -34.72 5.08
N LYS A 107 -1.55 -33.53 5.29
CA LYS A 107 -1.40 -32.86 6.59
C LYS A 107 -0.55 -33.59 7.64
N ALA A 108 -0.06 -34.79 7.35
CA ALA A 108 0.76 -35.54 8.27
C ALA A 108 2.20 -35.01 8.31
N THR A 109 2.87 -35.08 9.45
CA THR A 109 4.27 -34.59 9.58
C THR A 109 5.15 -35.56 10.35
N ILE A 110 6.44 -35.55 10.02
CA ILE A 110 7.50 -36.24 10.75
C ILE A 110 8.36 -35.21 11.45
N HIS A 111 8.43 -35.29 12.77
CA HIS A 111 9.27 -34.44 13.61
C HIS A 111 10.46 -35.27 14.09
N VAL A 112 11.64 -35.03 13.52
CA VAL A 112 12.87 -35.70 13.95
C VAL A 112 13.47 -34.89 15.08
N ILE A 113 13.47 -35.44 16.29
CA ILE A 113 13.87 -34.73 17.51
C ILE A 113 15.11 -35.39 18.10
N LYS A 114 16.18 -34.61 18.25
CA LYS A 114 17.38 -35.06 18.97
C LYS A 114 17.13 -35.10 20.48
N ASN A 115 17.02 -36.30 21.04
CA ASN A 115 16.82 -36.52 22.49
C ASN A 115 18.15 -36.50 23.26
N THR A 116 19.24 -37.05 22.69
CA THR A 116 20.60 -37.02 23.23
C THR A 116 21.62 -36.88 22.10
N PHE A 117 22.93 -36.89 22.37
CA PHE A 117 23.94 -36.90 21.30
C PHE A 117 23.84 -38.10 20.34
N MET A 118 23.22 -39.20 20.76
CA MET A 118 23.26 -40.49 20.04
C MET A 118 21.96 -40.82 19.29
N PHE A 119 20.88 -40.10 19.59
CA PHE A 119 19.50 -40.42 19.18
C PHE A 119 18.84 -39.31 18.35
N GLY A 120 17.89 -39.72 17.49
CA GLY A 120 17.12 -38.82 16.63
C GLY A 120 17.75 -38.61 15.25
N LYS A 121 18.22 -39.69 14.60
CA LYS A 121 18.79 -39.67 13.25
C LYS A 121 17.76 -40.22 12.26
N LEU A 122 17.71 -39.66 11.05
CA LEU A 122 16.85 -40.16 9.97
C LEU A 122 17.70 -40.56 8.77
N SER A 123 17.43 -41.71 8.18
CA SER A 123 18.00 -42.15 6.91
C SER A 123 16.90 -42.60 5.96
N ILE A 124 16.89 -42.10 4.73
CA ILE A 124 15.86 -42.40 3.73
C ILE A 124 16.54 -42.92 2.46
N ALA A 125 16.06 -44.08 2.00
CA ALA A 125 16.41 -44.70 0.74
C ALA A 125 15.12 -44.98 -0.06
N GLY A 126 15.24 -45.06 -1.38
CA GLY A 126 14.12 -45.26 -2.28
C GLY A 126 13.19 -44.05 -2.34
N ASN A 127 11.90 -44.30 -2.56
CA ASN A 127 10.93 -43.27 -2.93
C ASN A 127 10.31 -42.58 -1.70
N LEU A 128 10.34 -41.25 -1.70
CA LEU A 128 9.53 -40.40 -0.82
C LEU A 128 8.27 -39.94 -1.58
N ASN A 129 7.11 -40.33 -1.04
CA ASN A 129 5.80 -40.00 -1.58
C ASN A 129 5.07 -39.08 -0.61
N LEU A 130 4.93 -37.80 -0.96
CA LEU A 130 4.08 -36.86 -0.22
C LEU A 130 2.74 -36.77 -0.92
N ILE A 131 1.64 -37.06 -0.23
CA ILE A 131 0.29 -36.91 -0.78
C ILE A 131 -0.21 -35.50 -0.46
N ASP A 132 -0.74 -34.81 -1.46
CA ASP A 132 -1.15 -33.39 -1.40
C ASP A 132 -0.10 -32.48 -0.73
N PRO A 133 1.13 -32.42 -1.27
CA PRO A 133 2.17 -31.55 -0.73
C PRO A 133 1.91 -30.09 -1.10
N GLU A 134 2.39 -29.19 -0.25
CA GLU A 134 2.13 -27.76 -0.36
C GLU A 134 3.43 -26.95 -0.28
N LEU A 135 3.41 -25.75 -0.86
CA LEU A 135 4.47 -24.77 -0.70
C LEU A 135 4.43 -24.16 0.71
N ASN A 136 5.59 -23.89 1.31
CA ASN A 136 5.76 -23.37 2.67
C ASN A 136 5.22 -24.30 3.77
N ASN A 137 5.12 -25.60 3.49
CA ASN A 137 4.58 -26.61 4.40
C ASN A 137 5.37 -27.93 4.35
N PRO A 138 6.66 -27.94 4.74
CA PRO A 138 7.50 -29.13 4.73
C PRO A 138 6.94 -30.23 5.63
N ARG A 139 6.96 -31.48 5.13
CA ARG A 139 6.38 -32.65 5.82
C ARG A 139 7.37 -33.39 6.73
N ILE A 140 8.67 -33.23 6.49
CA ILE A 140 9.73 -33.77 7.35
C ILE A 140 10.45 -32.59 8.00
N ILE A 141 10.46 -32.55 9.33
CA ILE A 141 10.94 -31.40 10.09
C ILE A 141 12.02 -31.87 11.07
N MET A 142 13.25 -31.43 10.85
CA MET A 142 14.42 -31.77 11.67
C MET A 142 14.54 -30.78 12.84
N TRP A 143 13.96 -31.13 13.98
CA TRP A 143 14.07 -30.39 15.23
C TRP A 143 15.31 -30.83 16.01
N ASN A 144 16.32 -29.96 16.11
CA ASN A 144 17.55 -30.18 16.87
C ASN A 144 18.41 -31.39 16.41
N SER A 145 18.01 -32.10 15.35
CA SER A 145 18.77 -33.23 14.79
C SER A 145 19.64 -32.77 13.65
N THR A 146 20.95 -33.04 13.72
CA THR A 146 21.93 -32.64 12.69
C THR A 146 22.27 -33.76 11.71
N TYR A 147 21.50 -34.87 11.68
CA TYR A 147 21.83 -36.03 10.87
C TYR A 147 20.62 -36.46 10.03
N LEU A 148 20.70 -36.19 8.73
CA LEU A 148 19.79 -36.69 7.71
C LEU A 148 20.60 -37.38 6.62
N HIS A 149 20.45 -38.69 6.48
CA HIS A 149 21.10 -39.47 5.43
C HIS A 149 20.13 -39.71 4.26
N LEU A 150 20.28 -38.94 3.19
CA LEU A 150 19.59 -39.19 1.92
C LEU A 150 20.47 -40.12 1.08
N ASN A 151 20.09 -41.38 0.93
CA ASN A 151 20.97 -42.40 0.31
C ASN A 151 21.23 -42.08 -1.17
N TYR A 152 22.48 -42.27 -1.61
CA TYR A 152 22.89 -42.05 -3.00
C TYR A 152 24.15 -42.85 -3.30
N ASN A 153 24.17 -43.70 -4.32
CA ASN A 153 25.29 -44.59 -4.65
C ASN A 153 25.73 -45.49 -3.49
N TYR A 154 24.81 -45.86 -2.59
CA TYR A 154 25.12 -46.79 -1.49
C TYR A 154 24.92 -48.23 -1.97
N THR A 155 25.99 -49.05 -1.94
CA THR A 155 25.92 -50.45 -2.39
C THR A 155 24.87 -51.24 -1.62
N GLY A 156 23.90 -51.82 -2.34
CA GLY A 156 22.82 -52.63 -1.77
C GLY A 156 21.62 -51.84 -1.27
N ARG A 157 21.54 -50.52 -1.53
CA ARG A 157 20.37 -49.69 -1.23
C ARG A 157 19.96 -48.89 -2.46
N SER A 158 18.67 -48.59 -2.55
CA SER A 158 18.15 -47.69 -3.57
C SER A 158 18.53 -46.25 -3.25
N ASP A 159 18.81 -45.47 -4.29
CA ASP A 159 18.99 -44.03 -4.16
C ASP A 159 17.69 -43.37 -3.68
N PHE A 160 17.84 -42.29 -2.92
CA PHE A 160 16.74 -41.45 -2.49
C PHE A 160 16.16 -40.69 -3.68
N ASP A 161 14.86 -40.81 -3.88
CA ASP A 161 14.13 -40.11 -4.92
C ASP A 161 12.81 -39.53 -4.39
N ILE A 162 12.38 -38.41 -4.95
CA ILE A 162 11.11 -37.76 -4.59
C ILE A 162 10.12 -38.00 -5.72
N THR A 163 9.02 -38.67 -5.41
CA THR A 163 7.97 -38.93 -6.38
C THR A 163 7.06 -37.70 -6.48
N ASN A 164 6.86 -37.20 -7.70
CA ASN A 164 5.88 -36.14 -7.93
C ASN A 164 4.46 -36.74 -7.88
N PRO A 165 3.53 -36.20 -7.07
CA PRO A 165 2.15 -36.65 -7.07
C PRO A 165 1.51 -36.53 -8.44
N THR A 166 0.54 -37.41 -8.71
CA THR A 166 -0.24 -37.38 -9.95
C THR A 166 -0.85 -35.99 -10.13
N ASP A 167 -0.73 -35.45 -11.34
CA ASP A 167 -1.25 -34.14 -11.75
C ASP A 167 -0.65 -32.90 -11.03
N ASN A 168 0.35 -33.07 -10.16
CA ASN A 168 1.01 -31.91 -9.54
C ASN A 168 1.96 -31.22 -10.52
N THR A 169 1.72 -29.92 -10.76
CA THR A 169 2.52 -29.06 -11.63
C THR A 169 3.27 -27.96 -10.86
N LYS A 170 3.09 -27.88 -9.54
CA LYS A 170 3.67 -26.82 -8.69
C LYS A 170 4.83 -27.36 -7.84
N CYS A 171 5.73 -26.46 -7.44
CA CYS A 171 6.74 -26.79 -6.43
C CYS A 171 6.08 -27.02 -5.06
N PHE A 172 6.74 -27.81 -4.20
CA PHE A 172 6.31 -28.05 -2.83
C PHE A 172 7.50 -28.28 -1.89
N ASP A 173 7.29 -28.02 -0.60
CA ASP A 173 8.31 -28.19 0.41
C ASP A 173 8.33 -29.60 0.99
N VAL A 174 9.53 -30.13 1.15
CA VAL A 174 9.73 -31.54 1.48
C VAL A 174 10.30 -31.66 2.88
N ILE A 175 11.48 -31.06 3.09
CA ILE A 175 12.23 -31.22 4.34
C ILE A 175 12.70 -29.86 4.85
N SER A 176 12.40 -29.56 6.12
CA SER A 176 13.00 -28.45 6.84
C SER A 176 14.11 -28.95 7.76
N LEU A 177 15.27 -28.31 7.65
CA LEU A 177 16.51 -28.60 8.37
C LEU A 177 16.78 -27.51 9.41
N ASN A 178 17.46 -27.84 10.51
CA ASN A 178 17.88 -26.84 11.52
C ASN A 178 19.29 -26.31 11.29
N ASN A 179 20.10 -27.02 10.51
CA ASN A 179 21.48 -26.70 10.19
C ASN A 179 21.74 -26.85 8.68
N GLU A 180 22.60 -25.99 8.13
CA GLU A 180 23.00 -26.01 6.72
C GLU A 180 23.77 -27.28 6.32
N SER A 181 24.43 -27.94 7.28
CA SER A 181 25.20 -29.17 7.08
C SER A 181 24.42 -30.43 7.47
N ASN A 182 23.10 -30.35 7.62
CA ASN A 182 22.26 -31.49 8.07
C ASN A 182 22.39 -32.76 7.23
N ILE A 183 22.66 -32.59 5.94
CA ILE A 183 22.86 -33.68 4.98
C ILE A 183 24.33 -33.96 4.67
N ASP A 184 25.26 -33.15 5.18
CA ASP A 184 26.70 -33.31 5.00
C ASP A 184 27.28 -34.18 6.14
N ILE A 185 26.75 -35.40 6.26
CA ILE A 185 26.95 -36.25 7.44
C ILE A 185 28.35 -36.86 7.54
N ASN A 186 29.06 -37.03 6.43
CA ASN A 186 30.43 -37.51 6.34
C ASN A 186 31.00 -37.25 4.92
N THR A 187 32.22 -37.71 4.65
CA THR A 187 32.89 -37.53 3.36
C THR A 187 32.67 -38.67 2.35
N ASN A 188 31.96 -39.74 2.73
CA ASN A 188 31.73 -40.87 1.83
C ASN A 188 30.70 -40.51 0.75
N PRO A 189 30.89 -40.94 -0.51
CA PRO A 189 30.00 -40.61 -1.64
C PRO A 189 28.70 -41.45 -1.65
N THR A 190 28.18 -41.76 -0.47
CA THR A 190 27.06 -42.68 -0.26
C THR A 190 25.75 -41.96 0.12
N HIS A 191 25.73 -40.65 -0.09
CA HIS A 191 24.60 -39.78 0.25
C HIS A 191 24.60 -38.50 -0.59
N ILE A 192 23.43 -37.88 -0.69
CA ILE A 192 23.27 -36.56 -1.30
C ILE A 192 23.83 -35.51 -0.32
N THR A 193 24.75 -34.66 -0.79
CA THR A 193 25.35 -33.57 -0.01
C THR A 193 24.75 -32.21 -0.39
N SER A 194 24.96 -31.20 0.45
CA SER A 194 24.47 -29.84 0.19
C SER A 194 25.07 -29.23 -1.07
N ASP A 195 26.31 -29.58 -1.42
CA ASP A 195 26.99 -29.07 -2.61
C ASP A 195 26.38 -29.59 -3.91
N MET A 196 25.73 -30.76 -3.88
CA MET A 196 25.01 -31.30 -5.04
C MET A 196 23.78 -30.46 -5.40
N PHE A 197 23.32 -29.57 -4.51
CA PHE A 197 22.23 -28.64 -4.75
C PHE A 197 22.68 -27.26 -5.24
N LYS A 198 23.98 -27.03 -5.53
CA LYS A 198 24.52 -25.71 -5.92
C LYS A 198 23.71 -24.98 -7.01
N TYR A 199 23.06 -25.73 -7.91
CA TYR A 199 22.07 -25.21 -8.85
C TYR A 199 20.71 -25.88 -8.65
N SER A 200 20.71 -27.21 -8.68
CA SER A 200 19.58 -28.10 -8.40
C SER A 200 20.09 -29.52 -8.38
N PHE A 201 19.50 -30.39 -7.56
CA PHE A 201 19.70 -31.84 -7.66
C PHE A 201 18.64 -32.44 -8.59
N ASN A 202 19.01 -33.36 -9.48
CA ASN A 202 18.06 -33.99 -10.39
C ASN A 202 17.46 -35.26 -9.75
N PHE A 203 16.15 -35.26 -9.60
CA PHE A 203 15.35 -36.43 -9.24
C PHE A 203 14.70 -37.01 -10.51
N THR A 204 14.11 -38.20 -10.44
CA THR A 204 13.52 -38.85 -11.63
C THR A 204 12.41 -38.00 -12.27
N MET A 205 11.56 -37.39 -11.42
CA MET A 205 10.37 -36.65 -11.85
C MET A 205 10.49 -35.12 -11.73
N GLY A 206 11.67 -34.60 -11.37
CA GLY A 206 11.82 -33.18 -11.13
C GLY A 206 13.19 -32.78 -10.59
N LYS A 207 13.24 -31.60 -10.00
CA LYS A 207 14.46 -31.01 -9.44
C LYS A 207 14.26 -30.66 -7.97
N GLY A 208 15.28 -30.97 -7.18
CA GLY A 208 15.41 -30.53 -5.80
C GLY A 208 16.24 -29.26 -5.70
N TYR A 209 15.83 -28.39 -4.79
CA TYR A 209 16.52 -27.15 -4.46
C TYR A 209 16.73 -27.07 -2.96
N LEU A 210 17.91 -26.62 -2.54
CA LEU A 210 18.26 -26.43 -1.14
C LEU A 210 18.35 -24.93 -0.87
N ILE A 211 17.27 -24.36 -0.33
CA ILE A 211 17.05 -22.92 -0.17
C ILE A 211 16.93 -22.53 1.32
N SER A 212 16.71 -21.26 1.61
CA SER A 212 16.61 -20.71 2.98
C SER A 212 17.87 -21.00 3.81
N ASN A 213 19.03 -20.51 3.35
CA ASN A 213 20.35 -20.75 3.96
C ASN A 213 20.70 -22.24 4.06
N LYS A 214 20.47 -22.96 2.96
CA LYS A 214 20.65 -24.42 2.85
C LYS A 214 19.81 -25.26 3.83
N LYS A 215 18.65 -24.77 4.29
CA LYS A 215 17.84 -25.45 5.32
C LYS A 215 16.46 -25.91 4.85
N LEU A 216 16.07 -25.67 3.62
CA LEU A 216 14.78 -26.10 3.08
C LEU A 216 14.99 -26.86 1.77
N ILE A 217 14.59 -28.13 1.75
CA ILE A 217 14.53 -28.93 0.52
C ILE A 217 13.16 -28.71 -0.12
N ARG A 218 13.16 -28.06 -1.29
CA ARG A 218 12.00 -27.82 -2.13
C ARG A 218 12.10 -28.65 -3.40
N PHE A 219 11.03 -29.34 -3.77
CA PHE A 219 10.93 -30.09 -5.02
C PHE A 219 10.09 -29.32 -6.03
N CYS A 220 10.51 -29.32 -7.30
CA CYS A 220 9.73 -28.80 -8.42
C CYS A 220 9.65 -29.86 -9.53
N PRO A 221 8.45 -30.15 -10.06
CA PRO A 221 8.27 -31.09 -11.17
C PRO A 221 9.08 -30.70 -12.41
N ASN A 222 9.33 -31.67 -13.29
CA ASN A 222 9.98 -31.42 -14.58
C ASN A 222 9.23 -30.34 -15.38
N GLY A 223 9.98 -29.32 -15.83
CA GLY A 223 9.43 -28.17 -16.56
C GLY A 223 8.90 -27.03 -15.68
N THR A 224 8.79 -27.22 -14.36
CA THR A 224 8.34 -26.17 -13.43
C THR A 224 9.55 -25.37 -12.91
N PRO A 225 9.57 -24.02 -13.06
CA PRO A 225 10.62 -23.19 -12.49
C PRO A 225 10.54 -23.14 -10.96
N LEU A 226 11.69 -22.91 -10.31
CA LEU A 226 11.75 -22.76 -8.85
C LEU A 226 10.87 -21.59 -8.38
N ASP A 227 9.90 -21.90 -7.52
CA ASP A 227 9.25 -20.90 -6.69
C ASP A 227 10.20 -20.48 -5.57
N LYS A 228 10.51 -19.18 -5.50
CA LYS A 228 11.48 -18.60 -4.56
C LYS A 228 10.85 -18.09 -3.27
N ASP A 229 9.53 -18.12 -3.12
CA ASP A 229 8.88 -17.57 -1.94
C ASP A 229 9.03 -18.52 -0.75
N VAL A 230 9.60 -18.01 0.33
CA VAL A 230 9.73 -18.73 1.61
C VAL A 230 8.99 -17.94 2.67
N VAL A 231 7.97 -18.55 3.27
CA VAL A 231 7.13 -17.92 4.30
C VAL A 231 7.49 -18.49 5.67
N CYS A 232 7.89 -17.60 6.56
CA CYS A 232 8.18 -17.91 7.95
C CYS A 232 7.16 -17.25 8.87
N MET A 233 6.63 -17.98 9.85
CA MET A 233 5.76 -17.42 10.87
C MET A 233 6.50 -17.25 12.20
N LEU A 234 6.54 -16.02 12.71
CA LEU A 234 6.99 -15.74 14.07
C LEU A 234 5.87 -16.09 15.07
N LYS A 235 6.12 -17.12 15.88
CA LYS A 235 5.23 -17.67 16.90
C LYS A 235 5.34 -16.98 18.27
N THR A 236 6.36 -16.16 18.49
CA THR A 236 6.58 -15.41 19.73
C THR A 236 6.41 -13.92 19.49
N ASN A 237 6.02 -13.14 20.50
CA ASN A 237 5.99 -11.67 20.41
C ASN A 237 7.38 -11.03 20.32
N MET A 238 8.46 -11.80 20.51
CA MET A 238 9.84 -11.36 20.47
C MET A 238 10.55 -11.94 19.25
N TYR A 239 11.06 -11.08 18.38
CA TYR A 239 11.81 -11.49 17.19
C TYR A 239 13.22 -12.00 17.56
N THR A 240 13.72 -12.98 16.82
CA THR A 240 15.11 -13.41 16.87
C THR A 240 15.62 -13.74 15.47
N SER A 241 16.87 -13.41 15.19
CA SER A 241 17.56 -13.78 13.94
C SER A 241 18.06 -15.22 13.92
N LYS A 242 17.94 -15.95 15.04
CA LYS A 242 18.39 -17.33 15.16
C LYS A 242 17.29 -18.30 14.77
N SER A 243 17.66 -19.31 13.99
CA SER A 243 16.75 -20.41 13.68
C SER A 243 16.35 -21.19 14.93
N PRO A 244 15.09 -21.65 15.05
CA PRO A 244 14.68 -22.43 16.19
C PRO A 244 15.28 -23.83 16.09
N THR A 245 15.78 -24.32 17.23
CA THR A 245 16.24 -25.71 17.35
C THR A 245 15.11 -26.62 17.83
N THR A 246 14.12 -26.09 18.54
CA THR A 246 12.99 -26.86 19.08
C THR A 246 11.65 -26.38 18.52
N MET A 247 10.62 -27.22 18.66
CA MET A 247 9.27 -26.95 18.18
C MET A 247 8.61 -25.78 18.92
N GLU A 248 9.02 -25.51 20.16
CA GLU A 248 8.58 -24.38 20.99
C GLU A 248 9.32 -23.08 20.65
N GLY A 249 10.28 -23.12 19.72
CA GLY A 249 11.06 -21.96 19.32
C GLY A 249 10.25 -20.85 18.64
N ALA A 250 10.95 -19.77 18.32
CA ALA A 250 10.33 -18.54 17.81
C ALA A 250 9.63 -18.70 16.45
N PHE A 251 10.01 -19.67 15.61
CA PHE A 251 9.43 -19.85 14.27
C PHE A 251 8.74 -21.21 14.09
N ASP A 252 7.80 -21.26 13.16
CA ASP A 252 7.06 -22.45 12.72
C ASP A 252 7.96 -23.58 12.21
N TYR A 253 9.08 -23.24 11.56
CA TYR A 253 10.03 -24.22 11.05
C TYR A 253 11.50 -23.89 11.38
N PRO A 254 12.38 -24.92 11.44
CA PRO A 254 13.80 -24.74 11.74
C PRO A 254 14.61 -24.10 10.62
N HIS A 255 14.08 -24.02 9.38
CA HIS A 255 14.74 -23.27 8.30
C HIS A 255 14.55 -21.75 8.41
N CYS A 256 13.58 -21.29 9.20
CA CYS A 256 13.32 -19.88 9.47
C CYS A 256 14.26 -19.33 10.55
N PRO A 257 14.54 -18.01 10.60
CA PRO A 257 14.16 -17.02 9.59
C PRO A 257 15.00 -17.12 8.32
N CYS A 258 14.45 -16.68 7.18
CA CYS A 258 15.11 -16.72 5.86
C CYS A 258 15.83 -15.43 5.47
N ASN A 259 15.97 -14.46 6.38
CA ASN A 259 16.32 -13.07 6.04
C ASN A 259 17.62 -12.89 5.24
N ASN A 260 18.60 -13.76 5.47
CA ASN A 260 19.96 -13.62 4.96
C ASN A 260 20.20 -14.41 3.65
N ASP A 261 19.15 -15.03 3.09
CA ASP A 261 19.27 -15.78 1.83
C ASP A 261 18.81 -14.91 0.65
N GLY A 262 19.77 -14.30 -0.06
CA GLY A 262 19.50 -13.52 -1.27
C GLY A 262 18.98 -14.34 -2.45
N GLY A 263 18.96 -15.68 -2.36
CA GLY A 263 18.40 -16.58 -3.36
C GLY A 263 16.87 -16.71 -3.30
N VAL A 264 16.24 -16.29 -2.20
CA VAL A 264 14.80 -16.46 -1.95
C VAL A 264 14.09 -15.12 -1.73
N ASN A 265 12.76 -15.12 -1.91
CA ASN A 265 11.89 -14.04 -1.47
C ASN A 265 11.38 -14.38 -0.06
N CYS A 266 12.11 -13.92 0.96
CA CYS A 266 11.75 -14.17 2.34
C CYS A 266 10.52 -13.34 2.75
N LYS A 267 9.49 -14.00 3.29
CA LYS A 267 8.25 -13.39 3.79
C LYS A 267 8.07 -13.74 5.26
N LEU A 268 7.94 -12.73 6.12
CA LEU A 268 7.70 -12.89 7.55
C LEU A 268 6.25 -12.59 7.88
N LYS A 269 5.53 -13.58 8.42
CA LYS A 269 4.20 -13.43 9.01
C LYS A 269 4.29 -13.44 10.54
N LEU A 270 3.30 -12.83 11.18
CA LEU A 270 3.24 -12.70 12.63
C LEU A 270 2.06 -13.50 13.18
N SER A 271 2.31 -14.37 14.17
CA SER A 271 1.27 -15.23 14.76
C SER A 271 0.08 -14.42 15.28
N ASN A 272 -1.13 -14.94 15.11
CA ASN A 272 -2.37 -14.32 15.60
C ASN A 272 -2.52 -14.30 17.14
N LYS A 273 -1.58 -14.87 17.90
CA LYS A 273 -1.64 -14.98 19.36
C LYS A 273 -1.35 -13.67 20.12
N PHE A 274 -0.70 -12.71 19.48
CA PHE A 274 -0.23 -11.47 20.14
C PHE A 274 -0.72 -10.24 19.40
N ASN A 275 -0.99 -9.13 20.07
CA ASN A 275 -1.35 -7.88 19.38
C ASN A 275 -0.15 -6.94 19.19
N TRP A 276 1.03 -7.37 19.61
CA TRP A 276 2.26 -6.62 19.47
C TRP A 276 3.47 -7.53 19.26
N PHE A 277 4.48 -6.99 18.59
CA PHE A 277 5.75 -7.67 18.34
C PHE A 277 6.93 -6.72 18.54
N ASP A 278 7.98 -7.18 19.21
CA ASP A 278 9.25 -6.47 19.32
C ASP A 278 10.27 -7.08 18.37
N MET A 279 10.82 -6.24 17.50
CA MET A 279 11.75 -6.64 16.44
C MET A 279 13.22 -6.54 16.88
N PHE A 280 13.49 -6.06 18.11
CA PHE A 280 14.82 -5.92 18.72
C PHE A 280 15.86 -5.26 17.82
N ASN A 281 15.45 -4.31 17.00
CA ASN A 281 16.29 -3.61 16.02
C ASN A 281 17.03 -4.55 15.04
N ASN A 282 16.47 -5.74 14.77
CA ASN A 282 17.01 -6.66 13.79
C ASN A 282 16.82 -6.10 12.36
N ASP A 283 17.81 -6.33 11.52
CA ASP A 283 17.76 -5.92 10.12
C ASP A 283 17.01 -6.96 9.29
N LEU A 284 15.87 -6.56 8.72
CA LEU A 284 15.04 -7.39 7.85
C LEU A 284 15.10 -6.92 6.39
N SER A 285 16.14 -6.19 5.97
CA SER A 285 16.27 -5.62 4.62
C SER A 285 16.10 -6.61 3.45
N GLY A 286 16.38 -7.91 3.66
CA GLY A 286 16.10 -8.99 2.71
C GLY A 286 14.69 -9.59 2.78
N THR A 287 13.84 -9.13 3.70
CA THR A 287 12.57 -9.77 4.07
C THR A 287 11.38 -8.83 3.87
N GLU A 288 10.32 -9.36 3.27
CA GLU A 288 9.01 -8.73 3.24
C GLU A 288 8.25 -9.04 4.53
N LEU A 289 7.81 -8.02 5.26
CA LEU A 289 6.96 -8.18 6.43
C LEU A 289 5.49 -8.13 6.00
N VAL A 290 4.72 -9.17 6.32
CA VAL A 290 3.31 -9.30 5.90
C VAL A 290 2.40 -9.13 7.12
N ILE A 291 1.59 -8.08 7.08
CA ILE A 291 0.66 -7.70 8.15
C ILE A 291 -0.77 -7.90 7.65
N ASP A 292 -1.47 -8.88 8.23
CA ASP A 292 -2.83 -9.29 7.84
C ASP A 292 -3.90 -8.95 8.89
N ARG A 293 -3.50 -8.29 9.97
CA ARG A 293 -4.39 -7.80 11.03
C ARG A 293 -3.77 -6.61 11.77
N SER A 294 -4.61 -5.91 12.53
CA SER A 294 -4.17 -4.77 13.33
C SER A 294 -3.18 -5.19 14.42
N ILE A 295 -2.00 -4.55 14.46
CA ILE A 295 -0.92 -4.86 15.39
C ILE A 295 -0.05 -3.63 15.71
N ALA A 296 0.70 -3.73 16.80
CA ALA A 296 1.79 -2.81 17.13
C ALA A 296 3.18 -3.47 16.92
N ILE A 297 4.13 -2.72 16.36
CA ILE A 297 5.51 -3.17 16.16
C ILE A 297 6.48 -2.24 16.91
N TYR A 298 7.34 -2.83 17.74
CA TYR A 298 8.35 -2.14 18.53
C TYR A 298 9.76 -2.39 17.98
N ASN A 299 10.65 -1.41 18.17
CA ASN A 299 12.08 -1.53 17.84
C ASN A 299 12.35 -2.08 16.42
N PHE A 300 11.63 -1.57 15.43
CA PHE A 300 11.76 -2.01 14.05
C PHE A 300 12.82 -1.19 13.31
N LYS A 301 13.78 -1.87 12.68
CA LYS A 301 14.91 -1.19 12.03
C LYS A 301 14.69 -0.98 10.52
N SER A 302 14.43 -2.06 9.79
CA SER A 302 14.35 -2.07 8.32
C SER A 302 13.62 -3.32 7.85
N SER A 303 12.97 -3.23 6.68
CA SER A 303 12.52 -4.39 5.89
C SER A 303 12.67 -4.11 4.39
N LYS A 304 12.65 -5.15 3.55
CA LYS A 304 12.55 -4.99 2.09
C LYS A 304 11.31 -4.18 1.71
N GLN A 305 10.18 -4.54 2.29
CA GLN A 305 8.90 -3.85 2.21
C GLN A 305 7.98 -4.37 3.32
N VAL A 306 6.94 -3.59 3.64
CA VAL A 306 5.87 -4.01 4.55
C VAL A 306 4.57 -4.08 3.74
N THR A 307 4.02 -5.27 3.58
CA THR A 307 2.72 -5.48 2.94
C THR A 307 1.66 -5.48 4.00
N VAL A 308 0.69 -4.58 3.89
CA VAL A 308 -0.37 -4.37 4.88
C VAL A 308 -1.70 -4.68 4.20
N ALA A 309 -2.49 -5.55 4.82
CA ALA A 309 -3.86 -5.77 4.39
C ALA A 309 -4.67 -4.47 4.53
N ASP A 310 -5.76 -4.37 3.77
CA ASP A 310 -6.68 -3.25 3.92
C ASP A 310 -7.48 -3.37 5.23
N ASP A 311 -8.07 -2.26 5.66
CA ASP A 311 -8.98 -2.14 6.81
C ASP A 311 -8.36 -2.55 8.16
N ILE A 312 -7.03 -2.56 8.25
CA ILE A 312 -6.29 -2.85 9.47
C ILE A 312 -5.37 -1.71 9.88
N ILE A 313 -5.17 -1.58 11.20
CA ILE A 313 -4.34 -0.52 11.78
C ILE A 313 -2.96 -1.09 12.10
N LEU A 314 -1.93 -0.57 11.43
CA LEU A 314 -0.54 -0.88 11.73
C LEU A 314 0.09 0.28 12.50
N THR A 315 0.59 0.00 13.70
CA THR A 315 1.25 0.99 14.56
C THR A 315 2.72 0.64 14.75
N PHE A 316 3.62 1.63 14.65
CA PHE A 316 5.03 1.48 15.01
C PHE A 316 5.39 2.34 16.21
N TYR A 317 6.15 1.74 17.12
CA TYR A 317 6.78 2.37 18.28
C TYR A 317 8.30 2.36 18.08
N THR A 318 8.76 3.08 17.07
CA THR A 318 10.18 3.18 16.74
C THR A 318 10.44 4.34 15.79
N LYS A 319 11.61 4.96 15.97
CA LYS A 319 12.13 5.95 15.04
C LYS A 319 12.78 5.27 13.82
N ILE A 320 12.06 5.25 12.71
CA ILE A 320 12.55 4.85 11.39
C ILE A 320 13.13 6.06 10.66
N VAL A 321 14.37 5.94 10.19
CA VAL A 321 15.12 7.05 9.56
C VAL A 321 15.22 6.89 8.04
N ASN A 322 15.01 5.69 7.51
CA ASN A 322 15.17 5.38 6.08
C ASN A 322 13.83 5.24 5.38
N ASP A 323 13.84 5.32 4.04
CA ASP A 323 12.66 5.12 3.19
C ASP A 323 12.15 3.68 3.29
N LEU A 324 11.08 3.51 4.06
CA LEU A 324 10.39 2.23 4.20
C LEU A 324 9.20 2.19 3.27
N VAL A 325 9.11 1.12 2.47
CA VAL A 325 8.02 0.95 1.49
C VAL A 325 6.90 0.12 2.09
N PHE A 326 5.70 0.70 2.12
CA PHE A 326 4.45 0.05 2.47
C PHE A 326 3.67 -0.28 1.21
N SER A 327 3.10 -1.48 1.14
CA SER A 327 2.25 -1.91 0.03
C SER A 327 0.83 -2.18 0.52
N PHE A 328 -0.14 -1.57 -0.16
CA PHE A 328 -1.58 -1.73 0.03
C PHE A 328 -2.23 -2.13 -1.31
N THR A 329 -3.54 -2.37 -1.33
CA THR A 329 -4.24 -2.67 -2.59
C THR A 329 -4.28 -1.49 -3.57
N PHE A 330 -4.36 -0.26 -3.07
CA PHE A 330 -4.38 0.95 -3.92
C PHE A 330 -3.02 1.29 -4.55
N GLY A 331 -1.92 0.77 -4.01
CA GLY A 331 -0.57 1.14 -4.43
C GLY A 331 0.46 1.00 -3.31
N LYS A 332 1.56 1.75 -3.45
CA LYS A 332 2.66 1.76 -2.49
C LYS A 332 2.85 3.15 -1.90
N VAL A 333 3.30 3.19 -0.65
CA VAL A 333 3.69 4.41 0.04
C VAL A 333 5.10 4.23 0.57
N ALA A 334 6.06 4.99 0.07
CA ALA A 334 7.37 5.12 0.69
C ALA A 334 7.32 6.21 1.76
N ILE A 335 7.93 5.96 2.92
CA ILE A 335 7.83 6.84 4.07
C ILE A 335 9.23 7.12 4.61
N SER A 336 9.56 8.41 4.79
CA SER A 336 10.82 8.87 5.38
C SER A 336 10.58 9.63 6.69
N LEU A 337 11.46 9.37 7.68
CA LEU A 337 11.53 10.00 9.00
C LEU A 337 10.28 9.85 9.89
N PHE A 338 10.46 9.12 11.00
CA PHE A 338 9.42 8.81 11.98
C PHE A 338 9.68 9.41 13.36
N ASP A 339 8.60 9.81 14.02
CA ASP A 339 8.56 10.02 15.47
C ASP A 339 8.62 8.68 16.21
N ASP A 340 8.73 8.70 17.54
CA ASP A 340 8.72 7.47 18.36
C ASP A 340 7.38 6.70 18.27
N TYR A 341 6.37 7.28 17.61
CA TYR A 341 5.04 6.71 17.41
C TYR A 341 4.49 7.07 16.03
N SER A 342 3.95 6.09 15.32
CA SER A 342 3.26 6.28 14.04
C SER A 342 2.18 5.24 13.80
N SER A 343 1.22 5.57 12.94
CA SER A 343 0.09 4.70 12.62
C SER A 343 -0.34 4.83 11.16
N PHE A 344 -0.73 3.72 10.55
CA PHE A 344 -1.16 3.61 9.16
C PHE A 344 -2.41 2.75 9.04
N VAL A 345 -3.37 3.21 8.25
CA VAL A 345 -4.56 2.43 7.89
C VAL A 345 -5.04 2.86 6.51
N TYR A 346 -5.37 1.89 5.67
CA TYR A 346 -6.11 2.13 4.43
C TYR A 346 -7.50 1.52 4.55
N SER A 347 -8.53 2.35 4.49
CA SER A 347 -9.94 1.94 4.50
C SER A 347 -10.40 1.68 3.07
N SER A 348 -10.72 0.43 2.76
CA SER A 348 -11.22 0.02 1.43
C SER A 348 -12.64 0.54 1.16
N VAL A 349 -13.42 0.80 2.21
CA VAL A 349 -14.80 1.30 2.11
C VAL A 349 -14.84 2.77 1.72
N SER A 350 -13.93 3.58 2.28
CA SER A 350 -13.89 5.03 2.03
C SER A 350 -12.77 5.44 1.06
N ASN A 351 -12.01 4.48 0.53
CA ASN A 351 -10.77 4.69 -0.22
C ASN A 351 -9.84 5.68 0.49
N THR A 352 -9.73 5.59 1.82
CA THR A 352 -8.98 6.58 2.62
C THR A 352 -7.71 5.97 3.18
N MET A 353 -6.56 6.53 2.81
CA MET A 353 -5.31 6.30 3.49
C MET A 353 -5.16 7.33 4.62
N SER A 354 -5.24 6.86 5.87
CA SER A 354 -4.97 7.68 7.04
C SER A 354 -3.59 7.35 7.60
N CYS A 355 -2.77 8.38 7.80
CA CYS A 355 -1.44 8.18 8.36
C CYS A 355 -0.98 9.27 9.31
N ASN A 356 -0.22 8.88 10.34
CA ASN A 356 0.23 9.78 11.39
C ASN A 356 1.65 9.44 11.87
N GLY A 357 2.41 10.47 12.27
CA GLY A 357 3.72 10.32 12.91
C GLY A 357 4.91 10.19 11.95
N ALA A 358 4.72 10.52 10.66
CA ALA A 358 5.81 10.56 9.69
C ALA A 358 5.94 11.94 9.03
N SER A 359 7.17 12.30 8.66
CA SER A 359 7.47 13.63 8.11
C SER A 359 7.18 13.72 6.61
N TYR A 360 7.46 12.64 5.87
CA TYR A 360 7.42 12.61 4.42
C TYR A 360 6.83 11.33 3.86
N TYR A 361 6.04 11.48 2.80
CA TYR A 361 5.41 10.39 2.06
C TYR A 361 5.67 10.50 0.57
N GLU A 362 5.82 9.35 -0.08
CA GLU A 362 5.86 9.20 -1.53
C GLU A 362 4.82 8.16 -1.94
N PHE A 363 3.73 8.65 -2.55
CA PHE A 363 2.61 7.83 -2.98
C PHE A 363 2.83 7.37 -4.41
N ASN A 364 2.74 6.06 -4.65
CA ASN A 364 2.80 5.43 -5.95
C ASN A 364 1.56 4.58 -6.17
N LEU A 365 0.56 5.14 -6.85
CA LEU A 365 -0.72 4.48 -7.05
C LEU A 365 -0.63 3.36 -8.09
N ASN A 366 -1.47 2.35 -7.97
CA ASN A 366 -1.65 1.35 -9.01
C ASN A 366 -2.48 1.93 -10.17
N ARG A 367 -2.29 1.38 -11.38
CA ARG A 367 -2.97 1.86 -12.60
C ARG A 367 -4.51 1.78 -12.54
N ASN A 368 -5.04 0.87 -11.74
CA ASN A 368 -6.47 0.65 -11.55
C ASN A 368 -7.09 1.52 -10.45
N THR A 369 -6.30 2.30 -9.72
CA THR A 369 -6.80 3.18 -8.66
C THR A 369 -7.38 4.45 -9.28
N THR A 370 -8.70 4.59 -9.22
CA THR A 370 -9.43 5.76 -9.78
C THR A 370 -9.72 6.83 -8.75
N GLU A 371 -9.73 6.49 -7.46
CA GLU A 371 -10.03 7.40 -6.37
C GLU A 371 -9.17 7.07 -5.15
N LEU A 372 -8.66 8.11 -4.46
CA LEU A 372 -7.96 7.96 -3.19
C LEU A 372 -8.10 9.24 -2.36
N ASN A 373 -8.54 9.07 -1.12
CA ASN A 373 -8.55 10.09 -0.09
C ASN A 373 -7.28 9.93 0.77
N ILE A 374 -6.50 10.99 0.94
CA ILE A 374 -5.25 10.99 1.72
C ILE A 374 -5.43 11.91 2.93
N ASP A 375 -5.47 11.30 4.11
CA ASP A 375 -5.59 11.98 5.41
C ASP A 375 -4.33 11.71 6.25
N CYS A 376 -3.26 12.38 5.88
CA CYS A 376 -1.94 12.11 6.44
C CYS A 376 -1.33 13.36 7.08
N THR A 377 -0.85 13.26 8.31
CA THR A 377 -0.11 14.37 8.92
C THR A 377 1.31 14.41 8.34
N GLY A 378 1.74 15.55 7.80
CA GLY A 378 3.07 15.72 7.22
C GLY A 378 3.05 16.14 5.74
N ASN A 379 4.12 15.80 5.01
CA ASN A 379 4.31 16.26 3.63
C ASN A 379 4.33 15.10 2.63
N ILE A 380 3.49 15.14 1.61
CA ILE A 380 3.63 14.30 0.42
C ILE A 380 4.70 14.94 -0.46
N LYS A 381 5.91 14.36 -0.45
CA LYS A 381 7.01 14.79 -1.34
C LYS A 381 6.62 14.59 -2.80
N THR A 382 6.11 13.40 -3.09
CA THR A 382 5.78 12.99 -4.46
C THR A 382 4.49 12.19 -4.46
N LEU A 383 3.56 12.60 -5.32
CA LEU A 383 2.34 11.86 -5.64
C LEU A 383 2.42 11.39 -7.09
N CYS A 384 2.71 10.11 -7.30
CA CYS A 384 2.75 9.49 -8.61
C CYS A 384 1.37 8.90 -8.96
N LEU A 385 0.78 9.37 -10.06
CA LEU A 385 -0.58 9.02 -10.45
C LEU A 385 -0.71 8.62 -11.93
N TYR A 386 -1.73 7.82 -12.24
CA TYR A 386 -2.12 7.45 -13.60
C TYR A 386 -3.29 8.34 -14.09
N GLU A 387 -3.62 8.27 -15.37
CA GLU A 387 -4.78 9.01 -15.92
C GLU A 387 -6.09 8.46 -15.33
N ASN A 388 -7.15 9.27 -15.32
CA ASN A 388 -8.46 8.98 -14.74
C ASN A 388 -8.45 8.73 -13.22
N THR A 389 -7.56 9.42 -12.50
CA THR A 389 -7.48 9.35 -11.04
C THR A 389 -8.01 10.64 -10.40
N ASN A 390 -8.81 10.50 -9.34
CA ASN A 390 -9.30 11.59 -8.50
C ASN A 390 -8.70 11.46 -7.10
N ILE A 391 -7.93 12.46 -6.67
CA ILE A 391 -7.28 12.44 -5.37
C ILE A 391 -7.85 13.56 -4.51
N PHE A 392 -8.20 13.24 -3.27
CA PHE A 392 -8.53 14.23 -2.25
C PHE A 392 -7.47 14.21 -1.17
N ILE A 393 -6.97 15.37 -0.77
CA ILE A 393 -5.92 15.51 0.25
C ILE A 393 -6.43 16.41 1.36
N SER A 394 -6.39 15.89 2.60
CA SER A 394 -6.89 16.56 3.80
C SER A 394 -6.12 17.85 4.14
N LYS A 395 -6.71 18.71 4.96
CA LYS A 395 -6.14 20.01 5.36
C LYS A 395 -4.80 19.96 6.10
N ASN A 396 -4.49 18.82 6.73
CA ASN A 396 -3.28 18.64 7.54
C ASN A 396 -2.11 18.06 6.73
N THR A 397 -2.32 17.80 5.44
CA THR A 397 -1.34 17.24 4.53
C THR A 397 -0.85 18.30 3.56
N THR A 398 0.46 18.49 3.48
CA THR A 398 1.07 19.38 2.49
C THR A 398 1.53 18.57 1.28
N LEU A 399 1.23 19.03 0.07
CA LEU A 399 1.71 18.41 -1.17
C LEU A 399 2.88 19.21 -1.75
N VAL A 400 3.91 18.51 -2.22
CA VAL A 400 5.12 19.14 -2.79
C VAL A 400 5.16 19.00 -4.31
N GLN A 401 4.96 17.79 -4.82
CA GLN A 401 5.02 17.52 -6.25
C GLN A 401 4.06 16.41 -6.65
N ILE A 402 3.50 16.53 -7.86
CA ILE A 402 2.74 15.48 -8.53
C ILE A 402 3.55 15.02 -9.76
N VAL A 403 3.59 13.71 -9.99
CA VAL A 403 4.24 13.08 -11.15
C VAL A 403 3.22 12.22 -11.89
N GLN A 404 3.07 12.47 -13.18
CA GLN A 404 2.20 11.68 -14.05
C GLN A 404 2.93 10.46 -14.61
N ILE A 405 2.30 9.28 -14.59
CA ILE A 405 2.83 8.05 -15.15
C ILE A 405 2.02 7.65 -16.39
N ASN A 406 2.68 7.60 -17.56
CA ASN A 406 2.11 7.06 -18.81
C ASN A 406 0.77 7.68 -19.25
N PHE A 407 0.60 9.00 -19.12
CA PHE A 407 -0.59 9.70 -19.59
C PHE A 407 -0.68 9.69 -21.11
N SER A 408 -1.88 9.43 -21.64
CA SER A 408 -2.21 9.68 -23.04
C SER A 408 -2.30 11.19 -23.34
N GLU A 409 -2.33 11.58 -24.61
CA GLU A 409 -2.47 13.00 -25.01
C GLU A 409 -3.73 13.67 -24.43
N ASN A 410 -4.81 12.88 -24.27
CA ASN A 410 -6.09 13.35 -23.73
C ASN A 410 -6.32 12.93 -22.27
N GLY A 411 -5.34 12.29 -21.64
CA GLY A 411 -5.44 11.76 -20.28
C GLY A 411 -5.50 12.88 -19.25
N LYS A 412 -6.42 12.75 -18.29
CA LYS A 412 -6.65 13.76 -17.24
C LYS A 412 -6.82 13.09 -15.89
N SER A 413 -6.33 13.75 -14.84
CA SER A 413 -6.56 13.40 -13.44
C SER A 413 -6.76 14.65 -12.63
N PHE A 414 -7.51 14.55 -11.53
CA PHE A 414 -7.84 15.69 -10.69
C PHE A 414 -7.32 15.48 -9.28
N VAL A 415 -6.74 16.53 -8.71
CA VAL A 415 -6.28 16.52 -7.31
C VAL A 415 -6.94 17.69 -6.60
N PHE A 416 -7.65 17.40 -5.52
CA PHE A 416 -8.25 18.38 -4.64
C PHE A 416 -7.45 18.43 -3.33
N LEU A 417 -7.11 19.63 -2.89
CA LEU A 417 -6.55 19.90 -1.57
C LEU A 417 -7.61 20.59 -0.72
N GLU A 418 -7.71 20.26 0.55
CA GLU A 418 -8.55 21.01 1.48
C GLU A 418 -7.83 22.25 2.03
N ASN A 419 -6.49 22.32 1.93
CA ASN A 419 -5.66 23.47 2.34
C ASN A 419 -4.64 23.85 1.24
N ALA A 420 -4.93 24.90 0.47
CA ALA A 420 -4.12 25.35 -0.65
C ALA A 420 -2.96 26.26 -0.25
N SER A 421 -3.05 26.91 0.92
CA SER A 421 -2.08 27.93 1.36
C SER A 421 -0.70 27.35 1.66
N ASN A 422 -0.66 26.09 2.11
CA ASN A 422 0.58 25.40 2.47
C ASN A 422 1.14 24.53 1.33
N ASN A 423 0.43 24.43 0.20
CA ASN A 423 0.82 23.56 -0.91
C ASN A 423 1.98 24.14 -1.74
N ASN A 424 2.98 23.31 -2.02
CA ASN A 424 4.13 23.67 -2.84
C ASN A 424 3.98 23.21 -4.30
N ALA A 425 3.11 22.25 -4.60
CA ALA A 425 2.94 21.77 -5.98
C ALA A 425 2.42 22.88 -6.91
N MET A 426 1.48 23.69 -6.43
CA MET A 426 1.10 24.96 -7.04
C MET A 426 0.34 25.78 -5.98
N LYS A 427 0.97 26.89 -5.59
CA LYS A 427 0.55 27.70 -4.44
C LYS A 427 -0.86 28.25 -4.63
N TYR A 428 -1.65 28.24 -3.56
CA TYR A 428 -2.99 28.85 -3.48
C TYR A 428 -4.03 28.24 -4.42
N CYS A 429 -3.79 27.04 -4.95
CA CYS A 429 -4.76 26.30 -5.75
C CYS A 429 -5.36 25.14 -4.94
N TYR A 430 -6.69 25.03 -4.90
CA TYR A 430 -7.42 23.95 -4.23
C TYR A 430 -7.76 22.78 -5.16
N LEU A 431 -7.86 23.01 -6.47
CA LEU A 431 -8.19 21.98 -7.46
C LEU A 431 -7.26 22.05 -8.67
N PHE A 432 -6.51 20.96 -8.90
CA PHE A 432 -5.62 20.81 -10.05
C PHE A 432 -6.25 19.91 -11.10
N GLU A 433 -6.02 20.25 -12.36
CA GLU A 433 -6.01 19.31 -13.46
C GLU A 433 -4.56 18.91 -13.75
N MET A 434 -4.27 17.61 -13.73
CA MET A 434 -3.04 17.05 -14.27
C MET A 434 -3.32 16.48 -15.66
N THR A 435 -2.51 16.89 -16.62
CA THR A 435 -2.51 16.34 -17.98
C THR A 435 -1.10 15.89 -18.35
N LYS A 436 -0.93 15.31 -19.55
CA LYS A 436 0.40 15.06 -20.11
C LYS A 436 1.26 16.34 -20.19
N GLY A 437 0.62 17.49 -20.45
CA GLY A 437 1.27 18.81 -20.57
C GLY A 437 1.66 19.45 -19.23
N GLY A 438 1.22 18.89 -18.10
CA GLY A 438 1.54 19.38 -16.76
C GLY A 438 0.31 19.76 -15.93
N LEU A 439 0.56 20.53 -14.87
CA LEU A 439 -0.44 20.98 -13.90
C LEU A 439 -1.09 22.30 -14.33
N THR A 440 -2.42 22.36 -14.23
CA THR A 440 -3.22 23.58 -14.42
C THR A 440 -4.15 23.75 -13.23
N CYS A 441 -4.18 24.94 -12.62
CA CYS A 441 -5.16 25.23 -11.59
C CYS A 441 -6.54 25.43 -12.19
N LEU A 442 -7.56 24.84 -11.57
CA LEU A 442 -8.96 25.07 -11.91
C LEU A 442 -9.69 25.95 -10.89
N MET A 443 -9.26 25.94 -9.63
CA MET A 443 -9.85 26.76 -8.57
C MET A 443 -8.81 27.22 -7.55
N CYS A 444 -8.80 28.53 -7.29
CA CYS A 444 -7.89 29.17 -6.35
C CYS A 444 -8.52 29.35 -4.97
N ASP A 445 -7.66 29.64 -3.99
CA ASP A 445 -8.07 30.06 -2.66
C ASP A 445 -8.84 31.37 -2.66
N ASN A 446 -9.63 31.63 -1.61
CA ASN A 446 -10.52 32.78 -1.54
C ASN A 446 -9.79 34.13 -1.59
N GLN A 447 -8.48 34.17 -1.30
CA GLN A 447 -7.63 35.36 -1.41
C GLN A 447 -6.93 35.49 -2.78
N TYR A 448 -7.27 34.64 -3.75
CA TYR A 448 -6.59 34.56 -5.04
C TYR A 448 -7.58 34.40 -6.20
N ARG A 449 -7.19 34.92 -7.37
CA ARG A 449 -7.93 34.80 -8.63
C ARG A 449 -7.22 33.86 -9.60
N LEU A 450 -8.01 33.17 -10.42
CA LEU A 450 -7.49 32.31 -11.48
C LEU A 450 -7.20 33.11 -12.75
N VAL A 451 -5.94 33.13 -13.18
CA VAL A 451 -5.47 33.75 -14.42
C VAL A 451 -4.58 32.73 -15.15
N ASP A 452 -4.97 32.35 -16.36
CA ASP A 452 -4.23 31.41 -17.23
C ASP A 452 -3.74 30.13 -16.52
N GLY A 453 -4.59 29.54 -15.68
CA GLY A 453 -4.28 28.30 -14.96
C GLY A 453 -3.39 28.47 -13.71
N ALA A 454 -3.12 29.72 -13.29
CA ALA A 454 -2.35 30.05 -12.09
C ALA A 454 -3.16 30.94 -11.13
N CYS A 455 -2.82 30.89 -9.84
CA CYS A 455 -3.45 31.70 -8.81
C CYS A 455 -2.60 32.94 -8.50
N LEU A 456 -3.19 34.12 -8.74
CA LEU A 456 -2.58 35.41 -8.47
C LEU A 456 -3.34 36.13 -7.34
N PRO A 457 -2.68 37.00 -6.55
CA PRO A 457 -3.37 37.81 -5.55
C PRO A 457 -4.53 38.59 -6.16
N LEU A 458 -5.56 38.83 -5.35
CA LEU A 458 -6.68 39.69 -5.76
C LEU A 458 -6.17 41.11 -6.08
N ASP A 459 -6.85 41.77 -7.02
CA ASP A 459 -6.54 43.16 -7.37
C ASP A 459 -6.83 44.07 -6.19
N GLU A 460 -5.82 44.74 -5.62
CA GLU A 460 -6.03 45.67 -4.51
C GLU A 460 -6.98 46.83 -4.86
N ASN A 461 -7.15 47.14 -6.15
CA ASN A 461 -8.02 48.22 -6.62
C ASN A 461 -9.43 47.74 -6.98
N CYS A 462 -9.74 46.47 -6.75
CA CYS A 462 -11.10 45.97 -6.90
C CYS A 462 -11.91 46.21 -5.62
N GLU A 463 -13.17 46.58 -5.80
CA GLU A 463 -14.14 46.82 -4.74
C GLU A 463 -15.08 45.63 -4.54
N THR A 464 -15.44 44.92 -5.61
CA THR A 464 -16.32 43.75 -5.54
C THR A 464 -15.84 42.63 -6.45
N TYR A 465 -15.80 41.42 -5.90
CA TYR A 465 -15.48 40.20 -6.64
C TYR A 465 -16.72 39.30 -6.78
N ASN A 466 -16.75 38.49 -7.82
CA ASN A 466 -17.74 37.42 -7.95
C ASN A 466 -17.30 36.14 -7.22
N LYS A 467 -18.13 35.07 -7.30
CA LYS A 467 -17.88 33.77 -6.66
C LYS A 467 -16.60 33.04 -7.14
N ASN A 468 -16.04 33.46 -8.28
CA ASN A 468 -14.79 32.91 -8.83
C ASN A 468 -13.61 33.88 -8.62
N ASN A 469 -13.75 34.82 -7.67
CA ASN A 469 -12.75 35.82 -7.34
C ASN A 469 -12.32 36.73 -8.51
N LYS A 470 -13.16 36.84 -9.55
CA LYS A 470 -12.95 37.82 -10.62
C LYS A 470 -13.51 39.17 -10.22
N CYS A 471 -12.76 40.24 -10.49
CA CYS A 471 -13.23 41.59 -10.21
C CYS A 471 -14.43 41.91 -11.11
N VAL A 472 -15.49 42.44 -10.52
CA VAL A 472 -16.68 42.92 -11.24
C VAL A 472 -16.91 44.42 -11.06
N LEU A 473 -16.28 45.03 -10.05
CA LEU A 473 -16.35 46.47 -9.80
C LEU A 473 -15.02 46.95 -9.22
N CYS A 474 -14.44 47.98 -9.84
CA CYS A 474 -13.23 48.64 -9.37
C CYS A 474 -13.53 49.78 -8.40
N LYS A 475 -12.59 50.09 -7.50
CA LYS A 475 -12.63 51.28 -6.65
C LYS A 475 -12.68 52.54 -7.51
N THR A 476 -13.18 53.63 -6.94
CA THR A 476 -13.27 54.93 -7.61
C THR A 476 -11.94 55.35 -8.23
N GLY A 477 -11.98 55.75 -9.51
CA GLY A 477 -10.79 56.18 -10.26
C GLY A 477 -10.05 55.03 -10.95
N TYR A 478 -10.60 53.82 -10.91
CA TYR A 478 -10.10 52.65 -11.64
C TYR A 478 -11.20 52.08 -12.54
N VAL A 479 -10.80 51.49 -13.66
CA VAL A 479 -11.71 50.85 -14.62
C VAL A 479 -11.31 49.42 -14.91
N LEU A 480 -12.30 48.57 -15.19
CA LEU A 480 -12.09 47.15 -15.45
C LEU A 480 -11.59 46.91 -16.89
N ASN A 481 -10.43 46.29 -17.06
CA ASN A 481 -9.93 45.91 -18.38
C ASN A 481 -10.54 44.58 -18.87
N GLY A 482 -10.16 44.14 -20.09
CA GLY A 482 -10.65 42.89 -20.67
C GLY A 482 -10.17 41.62 -19.93
N GLN A 483 -9.17 41.75 -19.06
CA GLN A 483 -8.59 40.71 -18.21
C GLN A 483 -9.19 40.71 -16.79
N PHE A 484 -10.23 41.53 -16.54
CA PHE A 484 -10.85 41.69 -15.22
C PHE A 484 -9.92 42.28 -14.15
N GLU A 485 -9.00 43.14 -14.56
CA GLU A 485 -8.08 43.89 -13.68
C GLU A 485 -8.47 45.37 -13.66
N CYS A 486 -8.24 46.01 -12.52
CA CYS A 486 -8.54 47.41 -12.29
C CYS A 486 -7.35 48.28 -12.64
N ILE A 487 -7.43 48.97 -13.76
CA ILE A 487 -6.40 49.92 -14.22
C ILE A 487 -6.80 51.35 -13.84
N SER A 488 -5.83 52.16 -13.45
CA SER A 488 -6.06 53.56 -13.11
C SER A 488 -6.64 54.32 -14.30
N SER A 489 -7.62 55.18 -14.04
CA SER A 489 -8.21 56.09 -15.01
C SER A 489 -8.30 57.49 -14.44
N GLU A 490 -7.64 58.44 -15.10
CA GLU A 490 -7.67 59.87 -14.71
C GLU A 490 -8.95 60.58 -15.19
N ILE A 491 -9.83 59.87 -15.90
CA ILE A 491 -10.98 60.47 -16.59
C ILE A 491 -12.28 59.75 -16.21
N CYS A 492 -12.23 58.44 -15.98
CA CYS A 492 -13.39 57.63 -15.65
C CYS A 492 -13.35 57.22 -14.17
N LEU A 493 -14.39 57.55 -13.42
CA LEU A 493 -14.51 57.15 -12.01
C LEU A 493 -15.02 55.73 -11.85
N TYR A 494 -15.94 55.29 -12.73
CA TYR A 494 -16.53 53.95 -12.71
C TYR A 494 -16.77 53.46 -14.14
N GLY A 495 -16.25 52.29 -14.50
CA GLY A 495 -16.40 51.78 -15.87
C GLY A 495 -15.53 50.57 -16.18
N THR A 496 -15.50 50.26 -17.47
CA THR A 496 -14.56 49.38 -18.13
C THR A 496 -13.57 50.20 -18.96
N SER A 497 -12.51 49.58 -19.46
CA SER A 497 -11.55 50.24 -20.37
C SER A 497 -12.18 50.76 -21.67
N THR A 498 -13.38 50.29 -22.03
CA THR A 498 -14.08 50.68 -23.26
C THR A 498 -15.33 51.52 -23.01
N ASN A 499 -15.98 51.36 -21.86
CA ASN A 499 -17.21 52.04 -21.49
C ASN A 499 -17.09 52.66 -20.10
N CYS A 500 -17.18 53.99 -20.01
CA CYS A 500 -17.27 54.69 -18.75
C CYS A 500 -18.72 54.98 -18.36
N TYR A 501 -19.10 54.59 -17.15
CA TYR A 501 -20.43 54.84 -16.58
C TYR A 501 -20.51 56.17 -15.84
N LYS A 502 -19.39 56.67 -15.31
CA LYS A 502 -19.33 57.95 -14.62
C LYS A 502 -17.96 58.59 -14.78
N CYS A 503 -17.93 59.80 -15.33
CA CYS A 503 -16.71 60.55 -15.55
C CYS A 503 -16.26 61.34 -14.32
N GLN A 504 -14.99 61.73 -14.31
CA GLN A 504 -14.41 62.64 -13.33
C GLN A 504 -14.93 64.08 -13.55
N ASP A 505 -14.79 64.94 -12.53
CA ASP A 505 -15.29 66.32 -12.61
C ASP A 505 -14.71 67.06 -13.84
N ARG A 506 -15.57 67.85 -14.52
CA ARG A 506 -15.36 68.50 -15.83
C ARG A 506 -15.43 67.60 -17.08
N TYR A 507 -15.61 66.29 -16.92
CA TYR A 507 -15.87 65.37 -18.02
C TYR A 507 -17.33 64.90 -18.00
N ILE A 508 -17.91 64.70 -19.18
CA ILE A 508 -19.27 64.16 -19.35
C ILE A 508 -19.25 62.92 -20.23
N THR A 509 -20.18 62.00 -19.99
CA THR A 509 -20.35 60.81 -20.82
C THR A 509 -20.94 61.18 -22.19
N ASN A 510 -20.25 60.83 -23.27
CA ASN A 510 -20.74 60.87 -24.63
C ASN A 510 -20.45 59.52 -25.29
N GLU A 511 -21.49 58.80 -25.72
CA GLU A 511 -21.36 57.45 -26.34
C GLU A 511 -20.48 56.50 -25.50
N ASN A 512 -20.72 56.46 -24.19
CA ASN A 512 -19.96 55.67 -23.20
C ASN A 512 -18.48 56.04 -23.04
N LYS A 513 -18.04 57.19 -23.57
CA LYS A 513 -16.69 57.73 -23.34
C LYS A 513 -16.77 59.04 -22.59
N CYS A 514 -15.75 59.32 -21.78
CA CYS A 514 -15.63 60.62 -21.13
C CYS A 514 -14.96 61.60 -22.08
N VAL A 515 -15.68 62.69 -22.38
CA VAL A 515 -15.14 63.81 -23.16
C VAL A 515 -15.04 65.03 -22.26
N LEU A 516 -13.94 65.77 -22.39
CA LEU A 516 -13.77 67.03 -21.70
C LEU A 516 -14.77 68.02 -22.29
N ASP A 517 -15.67 68.55 -21.47
CA ASP A 517 -16.57 69.62 -21.89
C ASP A 517 -16.07 70.94 -21.33
N THR A 518 -15.41 71.72 -22.18
CA THR A 518 -14.86 73.05 -21.80
C THR A 518 -15.95 74.06 -21.46
N LYS A 519 -17.22 73.76 -21.75
CA LYS A 519 -18.37 74.58 -21.33
C LYS A 519 -18.87 74.18 -19.95
N CYS A 520 -18.41 73.05 -19.40
CA CYS A 520 -18.83 72.56 -18.11
C CYS A 520 -17.89 73.01 -17.00
N GLN A 521 -18.43 73.72 -16.00
CA GLN A 521 -17.70 74.11 -14.80
C GLN A 521 -17.70 72.99 -13.76
N HIS A 522 -18.85 72.33 -13.53
CA HIS A 522 -18.98 71.16 -12.66
C HIS A 522 -19.99 70.15 -13.23
N GLY A 523 -19.63 68.87 -13.21
CA GLY A 523 -20.50 67.77 -13.65
C GLY A 523 -20.65 66.70 -12.58
N ASP A 524 -21.74 65.92 -12.64
CA ASP A 524 -21.86 64.68 -11.84
C ASP A 524 -21.19 63.48 -12.52
N GLY A 525 -20.55 63.71 -13.67
CA GLY A 525 -19.90 62.68 -14.48
C GLY A 525 -20.80 62.06 -15.53
N SER A 526 -22.12 62.33 -15.56
CA SER A 526 -23.04 61.94 -16.64
C SER A 526 -23.55 63.15 -17.41
N VAL A 527 -23.87 64.22 -16.68
CA VAL A 527 -24.32 65.51 -17.22
C VAL A 527 -23.55 66.65 -16.56
N CYS A 528 -23.45 67.76 -17.28
CA CYS A 528 -22.98 68.99 -16.66
C CYS A 528 -24.09 69.57 -15.79
N ILE A 529 -23.81 69.80 -14.50
CA ILE A 529 -24.77 70.40 -13.56
C ILE A 529 -24.58 71.92 -13.51
N ASN A 530 -23.35 72.39 -13.73
CA ASN A 530 -23.03 73.82 -13.75
C ASN A 530 -22.17 74.17 -14.97
N CYS A 531 -22.69 75.02 -15.83
CA CYS A 531 -22.05 75.43 -17.07
C CYS A 531 -21.29 76.75 -16.88
N HIS A 532 -20.21 76.96 -17.62
CA HIS A 532 -19.59 78.28 -17.77
C HIS A 532 -20.53 79.23 -18.52
N ASN A 533 -21.18 78.74 -19.58
CA ASN A 533 -22.24 79.40 -20.34
C ASN A 533 -23.25 78.34 -20.83
N GLY A 534 -24.54 78.67 -20.95
CA GLY A 534 -25.60 77.77 -21.48
C GLY A 534 -26.52 77.14 -20.42
N ASN A 535 -27.24 76.08 -20.80
CA ASN A 535 -28.27 75.43 -19.97
C ASN A 535 -27.69 74.36 -19.04
N SER A 536 -27.86 74.55 -17.74
CA SER A 536 -27.42 73.67 -16.65
C SER A 536 -28.07 72.27 -16.63
N TYR A 537 -29.08 71.98 -17.47
CA TYR A 537 -29.73 70.67 -17.54
C TYR A 537 -29.56 69.94 -18.89
N LYS A 538 -28.86 70.53 -19.88
CA LYS A 538 -28.65 69.95 -21.23
C LYS A 538 -27.33 70.41 -21.84
N LYS A 539 -26.29 69.55 -21.86
CA LYS A 539 -24.97 69.71 -22.57
C LYS A 539 -24.41 71.15 -22.70
N CYS A 540 -24.70 72.03 -21.74
CA CYS A 540 -24.41 73.47 -21.79
C CYS A 540 -24.77 74.13 -23.14
N GLU A 541 -25.92 73.75 -23.71
CA GLU A 541 -26.41 74.33 -24.97
C GLU A 541 -26.94 75.75 -24.74
N SER A 542 -26.84 76.59 -25.77
CA SER A 542 -27.32 77.97 -25.70
C SER A 542 -28.82 78.01 -25.49
N CYS A 543 -29.27 78.80 -24.53
CA CYS A 543 -30.65 78.78 -24.05
C CYS A 543 -31.58 79.64 -24.89
N THR A 544 -31.08 80.78 -25.36
CA THR A 544 -31.74 81.79 -26.21
C THR A 544 -30.68 82.83 -26.61
N SER A 545 -30.95 83.67 -27.62
CA SER A 545 -30.05 84.78 -28.00
C SER A 545 -29.75 85.69 -26.80
N HIS A 546 -28.48 86.07 -26.64
CA HIS A 546 -27.99 87.00 -25.62
C HIS A 546 -28.15 86.55 -24.16
N CYS A 547 -28.42 85.25 -23.95
CA CYS A 547 -28.47 84.64 -22.63
C CYS A 547 -27.19 83.86 -22.35
N ARG A 548 -26.44 84.28 -21.32
CA ARG A 548 -25.18 83.67 -20.92
C ARG A 548 -25.38 82.39 -20.12
N LEU A 549 -26.28 82.38 -19.13
CA LEU A 549 -26.60 81.20 -18.32
C LEU A 549 -28.10 81.06 -18.16
N CYS A 550 -28.60 79.83 -18.16
CA CYS A 550 -30.01 79.55 -17.94
C CYS A 550 -30.24 78.26 -17.15
N LYS A 551 -31.45 78.14 -16.58
CA LYS A 551 -31.94 76.95 -15.89
C LYS A 551 -33.32 76.61 -16.43
N ASN A 552 -33.55 75.37 -16.87
CA ASN A 552 -34.82 74.96 -17.50
C ASN A 552 -35.26 75.88 -18.66
N GLU A 553 -34.31 76.26 -19.52
CA GLU A 553 -34.55 77.15 -20.68
C GLU A 553 -34.99 78.59 -20.32
N LYS A 554 -34.96 78.97 -19.03
CA LYS A 554 -35.16 80.34 -18.57
C LYS A 554 -33.84 81.02 -18.25
N CYS A 555 -33.58 82.15 -18.89
CA CYS A 555 -32.34 82.88 -18.68
C CYS A 555 -32.18 83.35 -17.24
N SER A 556 -31.00 83.15 -16.66
CA SER A 556 -30.63 83.64 -15.33
C SER A 556 -29.57 84.73 -15.38
N ILE A 557 -28.69 84.72 -16.40
CA ILE A 557 -27.65 85.74 -16.60
C ILE A 557 -27.58 86.06 -18.09
N CYS A 558 -27.62 87.34 -18.44
CA CYS A 558 -27.51 87.81 -19.82
C CYS A 558 -26.06 88.10 -20.23
N ASP A 559 -25.80 88.19 -21.54
CA ASP A 559 -24.53 88.68 -22.06
C ASP A 559 -24.29 90.16 -21.67
N ASN A 560 -23.05 90.62 -21.75
CA ASN A 560 -22.72 92.02 -21.49
C ASN A 560 -23.54 92.95 -22.42
N ASN A 561 -24.07 94.05 -21.89
CA ASN A 561 -25.01 94.98 -22.54
C ASN A 561 -26.45 94.46 -22.68
N PHE A 562 -26.81 93.38 -21.98
CA PHE A 562 -28.18 92.89 -21.91
C PHE A 562 -28.62 92.72 -20.45
N ILE A 563 -29.90 92.98 -20.16
CA ILE A 563 -30.50 92.84 -18.82
C ILE A 563 -31.66 91.82 -18.83
N LEU A 564 -31.83 91.11 -17.72
CA LEU A 564 -32.87 90.09 -17.57
C LEU A 564 -34.25 90.74 -17.34
N LYS A 565 -35.23 90.42 -18.19
CA LYS A 565 -36.61 90.91 -18.08
C LYS A 565 -37.57 89.74 -17.85
N ASN A 566 -38.46 89.86 -16.86
CA ASN A 566 -39.50 88.88 -16.52
C ASN A 566 -39.01 87.42 -16.38
N GLU A 567 -37.85 87.24 -15.73
CA GLU A 567 -37.26 85.92 -15.37
C GLU A 567 -37.02 84.94 -16.54
N SER A 568 -36.97 85.41 -17.79
CA SER A 568 -36.90 84.46 -18.91
C SER A 568 -36.21 84.93 -20.19
N PHE A 569 -36.06 86.23 -20.46
CA PHE A 569 -35.39 86.71 -21.68
C PHE A 569 -34.53 87.97 -21.45
N CYS A 570 -33.51 88.15 -22.30
CA CYS A 570 -32.53 89.22 -22.24
C CYS A 570 -32.87 90.33 -23.24
N VAL A 571 -32.82 91.59 -22.80
CA VAL A 571 -33.03 92.76 -23.66
C VAL A 571 -31.82 93.69 -23.62
N GLU A 572 -31.47 94.25 -24.78
CA GLU A 572 -30.32 95.12 -24.93
C GLU A 572 -30.51 96.41 -24.13
N MET A 573 -29.50 96.79 -23.36
CA MET A 573 -29.42 98.05 -22.63
C MET A 573 -27.96 98.49 -22.59
N GLU A 574 -27.69 99.65 -23.18
CA GLU A 574 -26.36 100.22 -23.30
C GLU A 574 -25.76 100.48 -21.90
N GLY A 575 -24.62 99.84 -21.60
CA GLY A 575 -23.96 99.90 -20.28
C GLY A 575 -24.56 98.99 -19.20
N GLY A 576 -25.54 98.14 -19.53
CA GLY A 576 -26.16 97.20 -18.59
C GLY A 576 -25.21 96.08 -18.16
N VAL A 577 -25.02 95.93 -16.84
CA VAL A 577 -24.31 94.79 -16.23
C VAL A 577 -25.34 93.90 -15.53
N SER A 578 -25.57 92.71 -16.07
CA SER A 578 -26.42 91.68 -15.47
C SER A 578 -25.67 91.01 -14.32
N ASN A 579 -25.89 91.45 -13.08
CA ASN A 579 -25.48 90.67 -11.91
C ASN A 579 -26.52 89.57 -11.69
N GLY A 580 -26.12 88.31 -11.86
CA GLY A 580 -27.00 87.16 -11.65
C GLY A 580 -27.64 87.14 -10.26
N ILE A 581 -28.77 86.42 -10.14
CA ILE A 581 -29.38 86.10 -8.84
C ILE A 581 -28.49 85.11 -8.08
#